data_AF-A0A959URH1-F1
#
_entry.id   AF-A0A959URH1-F1
#
_cell.length_a   1.000
_cell.length_b   1.000
_cell.length_c   1.000
_cell.angle_alpha   90.00
_cell.angle_beta   90.00
_cell.angle_gamma   90.00
#
_symmetry.space_group_name_H-M   'P 1'
#
loop_
_entity.id
_entity.type
_entity.pdbx_description
1 polymer ?
#
loop_
_entity_poly.entity_id
_entity_poly.type
_entity_poly.pdbx_seq_one_letter_code
_entity_poly.pdbx_strand_id
1 'polypeptide(L)'
;MPRILFIASHRPGRAPGQRFRFEQYFDHLERHGIQCELSHLVTAEDDAVLYRKGHYFRKAGFVRRSHAIRRSDVDRMNEFDIIFIF
;
A
#
# COMPACT_ATOMS: atom_id res chain seq x y z
N MET A 1 12.40 -16.45 6.27
CA MET A 1 12.85 -15.05 6.38
C MET A 1 11.67 -14.24 6.87
N PRO A 2 11.80 -13.37 7.87
CA PRO A 2 10.66 -12.59 8.38
C PRO A 2 10.02 -11.77 7.26
N ARG A 3 8.69 -11.71 7.23
CA ARG A 3 7.91 -10.98 6.21
C ARG A 3 7.06 -9.91 6.87
N ILE A 4 7.14 -8.69 6.35
CA ILE A 4 6.36 -7.55 6.82
C ILE A 4 5.42 -7.08 5.70
N LEU A 5 4.12 -7.01 5.99
CA LEU A 5 3.13 -6.37 5.14
C LEU A 5 2.92 -4.92 5.59
N PHE A 6 3.30 -3.97 4.76
CA PHE A 6 2.98 -2.55 4.92
C PHE A 6 1.67 -2.24 4.19
N ILE A 7 0.69 -1.77 4.96
CA ILE A 7 -0.61 -1.31 4.48
C ILE A 7 -0.57 0.21 4.45
N ALA A 8 -0.72 0.79 3.26
CA ALA A 8 -0.78 2.24 3.11
C ALA A 8 -1.71 2.66 1.96
N SER A 9 -1.91 3.97 1.83
CA SER A 9 -2.74 4.53 0.76
C SER A 9 -1.99 4.63 -0.57
N HIS A 10 -0.75 5.13 -0.57
CA HIS A 10 -0.08 5.54 -1.80
C HIS A 10 1.02 4.56 -2.23
N ARG A 11 1.26 4.47 -3.55
CA ARG A 11 2.42 3.76 -4.12
C ARG A 11 3.75 4.26 -3.53
N PRO A 12 4.83 3.47 -3.57
CA PRO A 12 6.15 3.88 -3.09
C PRO A 12 6.58 5.25 -3.66
N GLY A 13 7.24 6.05 -2.84
CA GLY A 13 7.79 7.34 -3.24
C GLY A 13 6.79 8.49 -3.36
N ARG A 14 5.47 8.24 -3.25
CA ARG A 14 4.44 9.24 -3.54
C ARG A 14 4.12 10.18 -2.37
N ALA A 15 4.09 9.65 -1.15
CA ALA A 15 3.65 10.38 0.05
C ALA A 15 4.84 10.65 0.98
N PRO A 16 5.18 11.91 1.30
CA PRO A 16 6.30 12.23 2.20
C PRO A 16 6.14 11.64 3.60
N GLY A 17 4.92 11.65 4.15
CA GLY A 17 4.63 11.04 5.46
C GLY A 17 4.89 9.54 5.46
N GLN A 18 4.52 8.83 4.39
CA GLN A 18 4.77 7.40 4.20
C GLN A 18 6.28 7.10 4.15
N ARG A 19 7.01 7.88 3.35
CA ARG A 19 8.47 7.78 3.24
C ARG A 19 9.18 7.96 4.58
N PHE A 20 8.78 8.98 5.33
CA PHE A 20 9.34 9.26 6.65
C PHE A 20 8.94 8.21 7.70
N ARG A 21 7.71 7.68 7.65
CA ARG A 21 7.24 6.73 8.66
C ARG A 21 7.83 5.34 8.48
N PHE A 22 7.94 4.84 7.25
CA PHE A 22 8.41 3.47 7.04
C PHE A 22 9.25 3.22 5.78
N GLU A 23 9.00 3.86 4.63
CA GLU A 23 9.68 3.43 3.39
C GLU A 23 11.20 3.62 3.47
N GLN A 24 11.68 4.64 4.20
CA GLN A 24 13.12 4.88 4.38
C GLN A 24 13.88 3.70 5.02
N TYR A 25 13.16 2.77 5.67
CA TYR A 25 13.76 1.61 6.30
C TYR A 25 13.76 0.35 5.42
N PHE A 26 13.08 0.34 4.26
CA PHE A 26 12.99 -0.84 3.40
C PHE A 26 14.37 -1.39 3.03
N ASP A 27 15.26 -0.55 2.50
CA ASP A 27 16.62 -0.95 2.14
C ASP A 27 17.43 -1.49 3.33
N HIS A 28 17.18 -0.97 4.54
CA HIS A 28 17.86 -1.46 5.74
C HIS A 28 17.32 -2.84 6.14
N LEU A 29 15.99 -3.01 6.15
CA LEU A 29 15.32 -4.26 6.52
C LEU A 29 15.65 -5.38 5.54
N GLU A 30 15.57 -5.12 4.23
CA GLU A 30 15.86 -6.10 3.18
C GLU A 30 17.31 -6.57 3.22
N ARG A 31 18.26 -5.66 3.47
CA ARG A 31 19.68 -6.03 3.68
C ARG A 31 19.91 -6.94 4.89
N HIS A 32 19.01 -6.94 5.87
CA HIS A 32 19.05 -7.82 7.04
C HIS A 32 18.15 -9.06 6.88
N GLY A 33 17.71 -9.36 5.66
CA GLY A 33 16.94 -10.57 5.36
C GLY A 33 15.47 -10.51 5.77
N ILE A 34 14.93 -9.31 5.99
CA ILE A 34 13.51 -9.07 6.25
C ILE A 34 12.84 -8.67 4.94
N GLN A 35 11.84 -9.43 4.49
CA GLN A 35 11.11 -9.12 3.27
C GLN A 35 10.04 -8.07 3.56
N CYS A 36 10.06 -6.97 2.82
CA CYS A 36 9.10 -5.89 2.95
C CYS A 36 8.15 -5.90 1.75
N GLU A 37 6.84 -5.94 2.01
CA GLU A 37 5.84 -5.84 0.95
C GLU A 37 4.92 -4.64 1.20
N LEU A 38 4.75 -3.76 0.21
CA LEU A 38 3.85 -2.62 0.30
C LEU A 38 2.54 -2.85 -0.47
N SER A 39 1.45 -3.06 0.27
CA SER A 39 0.09 -3.07 -0.25
C SER A 39 -0.51 -1.66 -0.24
N HIS A 40 -0.53 -1.02 -1.42
CA HIS A 40 -1.06 0.33 -1.62
C HIS A 40 -2.39 0.32 -2.40
N LEU A 41 -3.21 1.35 -2.17
CA LEU A 41 -4.54 1.46 -2.81
C LEU A 41 -4.51 2.34 -4.07
N VAL A 42 -3.74 3.42 -4.03
CA VAL A 42 -3.73 4.49 -5.04
C VAL A 42 -2.58 4.28 -6.01
N THR A 43 -2.92 4.01 -7.27
CA THR A 43 -1.95 3.93 -8.38
C THR A 43 -1.64 5.31 -8.95
N ALA A 44 -0.71 5.39 -9.89
CA ALA A 44 -0.41 6.64 -10.59
C ALA A 44 -1.60 7.16 -11.41
N GLU A 45 -2.39 6.26 -11.99
CA GLU A 45 -3.58 6.59 -12.77
C GLU A 45 -4.72 7.10 -11.88
N ASP A 46 -4.84 6.57 -10.66
CA ASP A 46 -5.84 7.02 -9.69
C ASP A 46 -5.55 8.44 -9.22
N ASP A 47 -4.28 8.76 -8.93
CA ASP A 47 -3.84 10.11 -8.53
C ASP A 47 -4.33 11.18 -9.50
N ALA A 48 -4.32 10.88 -10.80
CA ALA A 48 -4.76 11.81 -11.84
C ALA A 48 -6.28 12.10 -11.77
N VAL A 49 -7.07 11.29 -11.08
CA VAL A 49 -8.54 11.31 -11.11
C VAL A 49 -9.15 11.59 -9.76
N LEU A 50 -8.57 11.05 -8.68
CA LEU A 50 -9.14 11.05 -7.33
C LEU A 50 -9.50 12.48 -6.89
N TYR A 51 -8.58 13.41 -7.13
CA TYR A 51 -8.67 14.81 -6.75
C TYR A 51 -9.42 15.70 -7.75
N ARG A 52 -9.83 15.16 -8.91
CA ARG A 52 -10.65 15.90 -9.88
C ARG A 52 -12.12 15.87 -9.47
N LYS A 53 -12.83 16.97 -9.70
CA LYS A 53 -14.29 17.02 -9.54
C LYS A 53 -14.96 16.04 -10.52
N GLY A 54 -16.02 15.36 -10.09
CA GLY A 54 -16.72 14.37 -10.92
C GLY A 54 -16.01 13.01 -11.00
N HIS A 55 -16.02 12.39 -12.19
CA HIS A 55 -15.46 11.05 -12.48
C HIS A 55 -16.00 9.92 -11.58
N TYR A 56 -17.28 9.97 -11.20
CA TYR A 56 -17.88 9.07 -10.23
C TYR A 56 -17.75 7.58 -10.58
N PHE A 57 -17.94 7.19 -11.85
CA PHE A 57 -17.75 5.79 -12.26
C PHE A 57 -16.31 5.29 -12.07
N ARG A 58 -15.32 6.12 -12.37
CA ARG A 58 -13.90 5.79 -12.13
C ARG A 58 -13.61 5.70 -10.64
N LYS A 59 -14.17 6.59 -9.84
CA LYS A 59 -14.04 6.57 -8.37
C LYS A 59 -14.72 5.34 -7.75
N ALA A 60 -15.89 4.93 -8.25
CA ALA A 60 -16.54 3.69 -7.84
C ALA A 60 -15.68 2.47 -8.19
N GLY A 61 -15.07 2.45 -9.39
CA GLY A 61 -14.10 1.44 -9.79
C GLY A 61 -12.88 1.38 -8.87
N PHE A 62 -12.33 2.54 -8.49
CA PHE A 62 -11.26 2.67 -7.50
C PHE A 62 -11.67 2.05 -6.16
N VAL A 63 -12.81 2.44 -5.58
CA VAL A 63 -13.29 1.92 -4.30
C VAL A 63 -13.47 0.40 -4.35
N ARG A 64 -14.06 -0.12 -5.43
CA ARG A 64 -14.23 -1.57 -5.62
C ARG A 64 -12.89 -2.30 -5.63
N ARG A 65 -11.88 -1.77 -6.33
CA ARG A 65 -10.52 -2.35 -6.36
C ARG A 65 -9.87 -2.26 -4.98
N SER A 66 -9.99 -1.13 -4.28
CA SER A 66 -9.47 -0.95 -2.93
C SER A 66 -10.00 -1.99 -1.95
N HIS A 67 -11.31 -2.28 -2.01
CA HIS A 67 -11.90 -3.36 -1.22
C HIS A 67 -11.38 -4.75 -1.61
N ALA A 68 -11.14 -5.00 -2.91
CA ALA A 68 -10.58 -6.28 -3.35
C ALA A 68 -9.13 -6.46 -2.85
N ILE A 69 -8.31 -5.40 -2.91
CA ILE A 69 -6.95 -5.39 -2.36
C ILE A 69 -6.99 -5.70 -0.86
N ARG A 70 -7.81 -4.98 -0.08
CA ARG A 70 -7.92 -5.21 1.37
C ARG A 70 -8.44 -6.60 1.73
N ARG A 71 -9.38 -7.16 0.96
CA ARG A 71 -9.81 -8.56 1.15
C ARG A 71 -8.65 -9.52 0.91
N SER A 72 -7.91 -9.34 -0.19
CA SER A 72 -6.73 -10.15 -0.47
C SER A 72 -5.67 -10.02 0.62
N ASP A 73 -5.44 -8.82 1.17
CA ASP A 73 -4.53 -8.60 2.30
C ASP A 73 -4.95 -9.38 3.56
N VAL A 74 -6.26 -9.44 3.85
CA VAL A 74 -6.80 -10.25 4.96
C VAL A 74 -6.64 -11.74 4.69
N ASP A 75 -6.95 -12.20 3.47
CA ASP A 75 -6.86 -13.62 3.11
C ASP A 75 -5.43 -14.17 3.27
N ARG A 76 -4.42 -13.34 2.98
CA ARG A 76 -2.99 -13.68 3.08
C ARG A 76 -2.32 -13.18 4.36
N MET A 77 -3.07 -12.65 5.33
CA MET A 77 -2.48 -11.99 6.51
C MET A 77 -1.55 -12.90 7.33
N ASN A 78 -1.87 -14.20 7.37
CA ASN A 78 -1.09 -15.20 8.11
C ASN A 78 0.22 -15.60 7.41
N GLU A 79 0.49 -15.10 6.21
CA GLU A 79 1.78 -15.27 5.53
C GLU A 79 2.85 -14.27 6.02
N PHE A 80 2.46 -13.33 6.88
CA PHE A 80 3.31 -12.25 7.39
C PHE A 80 3.48 -12.35 8.89
N ASP A 81 4.70 -12.07 9.36
CA ASP A 81 5.01 -12.02 10.79
C ASP A 81 4.57 -10.69 11.41
N ILE A 82 4.59 -9.62 10.62
CA ILE A 82 4.21 -8.26 11.04
C ILE A 82 3.33 -7.61 9.98
N ILE A 83 2.27 -6.96 10.42
CA ILE A 83 1.45 -6.08 9.58
C ILE A 83 1.55 -4.66 10.13
N PHE A 84 2.11 -3.76 9.33
CA PHE A 84 2.25 -2.33 9.66
C PHE A 84 1.18 -1.53 8.91
N ILE A 85 0.42 -0.68 9.62
CA ILE A 85 -0.68 0.10 9.02
C ILE A 85 -0.38 1.60 9.14
N PHE A 86 -0.43 2.31 8.01
CA PHE A 86 -0.24 3.76 7.88
C PHE A 86 -1.44 4.46 7.24
#